data_AF-A0A914LFK1-F1
#
_entry.id   AF-A0A914LFK1-F1
#
_cell.length_a   1.000
_cell.length_b   1.000
_cell.length_c   1.000
_cell.angle_alpha   90.00
_cell.angle_beta   90.00
_cell.angle_gamma   90.00
#
_symmetry.space_group_name_H-M   'P 1'
#
loop_
_entity.id
_entity.type
_entity.pdbx_description
1 polymer ?
#
loop_
_entity_poly.entity_id
_entity_poly.type
_entity_poly.pdbx_seq_one_letter_code
_entity_poly.pdbx_strand_id
1 'polypeptide(L)'
;MQLFEEYLNIRRLFLFAFLLLYIPSNSYSCLLCPLHIPARPKPLDQFRVPSIQKLIRTSETIEWLCQNGSRLSTISPECRSEVAHLFCSLTGFVASLKAEECPGQENKEQCVKCRKENERLYSVNKWIMTWVDSVGKMPSGISDGNYHWLGDYEQCQRLKTQGLFNGRYCLLEFHVPGAVIRPEQCPEKGTDPLEVVLGICLPANCSTEETQGLVECF
;
A
#
# COMPACT_ATOMS: atom_id res chain seq x y z
N MET A 1 -53.98 -17.05 66.99
CA MET A 1 -53.84 -16.21 65.77
C MET A 1 -52.40 -15.74 65.51
N GLN A 2 -51.45 -15.91 66.44
CA GLN A 2 -50.04 -15.52 66.25
C GLN A 2 -49.17 -16.60 65.58
N LEU A 3 -49.43 -17.90 65.82
CA LEU A 3 -48.63 -19.00 65.24
C LEU A 3 -48.76 -19.17 63.71
N PHE A 4 -49.81 -18.61 63.10
CA PHE A 4 -50.05 -18.73 61.65
C PHE A 4 -49.30 -17.66 60.84
N GLU A 5 -49.03 -16.49 61.43
CA GLU A 5 -48.21 -15.44 60.80
C GLU A 5 -46.74 -15.80 60.77
N GLU A 6 -46.19 -16.41 61.83
CA GLU A 6 -44.78 -16.86 61.85
C GLU A 6 -44.50 -17.91 60.77
N TYR A 7 -45.42 -18.86 60.58
CA TYR A 7 -45.26 -19.91 59.57
C TYR A 7 -45.31 -19.35 58.13
N LEU A 8 -46.12 -18.32 57.89
CA LEU A 8 -46.21 -17.65 56.59
C LEU A 8 -44.94 -16.83 56.30
N ASN A 9 -44.35 -16.22 57.33
CA ASN A 9 -43.13 -15.44 57.21
C ASN A 9 -41.91 -16.34 56.95
N ILE A 10 -41.79 -17.48 57.63
CA ILE A 10 -40.74 -18.48 57.40
C ILE A 10 -40.84 -19.08 55.99
N ARG A 11 -42.05 -19.36 55.50
CA ARG A 11 -42.25 -19.89 54.15
C ARG A 11 -41.92 -18.87 53.06
N ARG A 12 -42.19 -17.58 53.29
CA ARG A 12 -41.75 -16.48 52.41
C ARG A 12 -40.24 -16.28 52.44
N LEU A 13 -39.62 -16.41 53.62
CA LEU A 13 -38.16 -16.34 53.78
C LEU A 13 -37.47 -17.50 53.06
N PHE A 14 -38.01 -18.72 53.16
CA PHE A 14 -37.52 -19.88 52.43
C PHE A 14 -37.71 -19.73 50.92
N LEU A 15 -38.84 -19.21 50.45
CA LEU A 15 -39.08 -18.94 49.03
C LEU A 15 -38.12 -17.87 48.49
N PHE A 16 -37.85 -16.80 49.26
CA PHE A 16 -36.86 -15.79 48.88
C PHE A 16 -35.43 -16.34 48.86
N ALA A 17 -35.05 -17.16 49.84
CA ALA A 17 -33.75 -17.82 49.88
C ALA A 17 -33.59 -18.83 48.72
N PHE A 18 -34.65 -19.58 48.38
CA PHE A 18 -34.66 -20.48 47.24
C PHE A 18 -34.58 -19.73 45.91
N LEU A 19 -35.25 -18.57 45.78
CA LEU A 19 -35.16 -17.70 44.62
C LEU A 19 -33.76 -17.10 44.44
N LEU A 20 -33.10 -16.69 45.53
CA LEU A 20 -31.72 -16.19 45.49
C LEU A 20 -30.69 -17.28 45.16
N LEU A 21 -30.94 -18.53 45.59
CA LEU A 21 -30.11 -19.70 45.24
C LEU A 21 -30.37 -20.24 43.82
N TYR A 22 -31.53 -19.93 43.22
CA TYR A 22 -31.88 -20.30 41.84
C TYR A 22 -31.55 -19.23 40.80
N ILE A 23 -31.00 -18.08 41.21
CA ILE A 23 -30.37 -17.15 40.26
C ILE A 23 -29.14 -17.90 39.73
N PRO A 24 -29.10 -18.30 38.45
CA PRO A 24 -27.99 -19.07 37.93
C PRO A 24 -26.72 -18.22 38.07
N SER A 25 -25.78 -18.71 38.87
CA SER A 25 -24.41 -18.21 39.04
C SER A 25 -23.56 -18.34 37.76
N ASN A 26 -24.19 -18.38 36.59
CA ASN A 26 -23.58 -18.50 35.26
C ASN A 26 -23.70 -17.23 34.43
N SER A 27 -24.09 -16.10 35.03
CA SER A 27 -24.00 -14.79 34.38
C SER A 27 -22.63 -14.14 34.61
N TYR A 28 -21.54 -14.88 34.40
CA TYR A 28 -20.28 -14.28 33.95
C TYR A 28 -20.38 -13.99 32.45
N SER A 29 -21.44 -13.29 32.04
CA SER A 29 -21.50 -12.72 30.71
C SER A 29 -20.71 -11.42 30.79
N CYS A 30 -19.52 -11.40 30.19
CA CYS A 30 -18.74 -10.18 30.02
C CYS A 30 -19.62 -9.09 29.37
N LEU A 31 -20.16 -8.19 30.19
CA LEU A 31 -20.96 -7.03 29.76
C LEU A 31 -20.17 -6.04 28.90
N LEU A 32 -18.88 -6.29 28.67
CA LEU A 32 -17.99 -5.50 27.82
C LEU A 32 -17.88 -6.02 26.37
N CYS A 33 -18.50 -7.15 26.02
CA CYS A 33 -18.50 -7.67 24.64
C CYS A 33 -19.35 -6.91 23.60
N PRO A 34 -20.30 -5.98 23.90
CA PRO A 34 -21.06 -5.33 22.84
C PRO A 34 -20.34 -4.09 22.24
N LEU A 35 -19.16 -3.72 22.75
CA LEU A 35 -18.33 -2.75 22.05
C LEU A 35 -17.61 -3.47 20.91
N HIS A 36 -18.11 -3.28 19.69
CA HIS A 36 -17.39 -3.60 18.47
C HIS A 36 -16.16 -2.67 18.38
N ILE A 37 -15.14 -2.97 19.18
CA ILE A 37 -13.88 -2.25 19.18
C ILE A 37 -13.18 -2.68 17.88
N PRO A 38 -12.85 -1.73 16.98
CA PRO A 38 -12.12 -2.08 15.77
C PRO A 38 -10.79 -2.75 16.16
N ALA A 39 -10.34 -3.69 15.32
CA ALA A 39 -9.07 -4.36 15.55
C ALA A 39 -7.95 -3.33 15.75
N ARG A 40 -7.02 -3.60 16.68
CA ARG A 40 -5.90 -2.70 16.94
C ARG A 40 -5.13 -2.47 15.63
N PRO A 41 -4.82 -1.22 15.25
CA PRO A 41 -4.01 -0.95 14.08
C PRO A 41 -2.66 -1.67 14.22
N LYS A 42 -2.27 -2.36 13.15
CA LYS A 42 -1.02 -3.12 13.09
C LYS A 42 0.11 -2.15 12.71
N PRO A 43 1.19 -2.06 13.51
CA PRO A 43 2.34 -1.26 13.12
C PRO A 43 2.97 -1.83 11.84
N LEU A 44 3.25 -0.96 10.86
CA LEU A 44 3.98 -1.31 9.64
C LEU A 44 5.50 -1.30 9.84
N ASP A 45 5.99 -1.32 11.08
CA ASP A 45 7.41 -1.13 11.43
C ASP A 45 8.35 -2.14 10.73
N GLN A 46 7.83 -3.31 10.35
CA GLN A 46 8.56 -4.35 9.62
C GLN A 46 8.62 -4.09 8.11
N PHE A 47 7.75 -3.23 7.58
CA PHE A 47 7.71 -2.87 6.17
C PHE A 47 8.76 -1.81 5.87
N ARG A 48 9.90 -2.24 5.33
CA ARG A 48 10.93 -1.31 4.84
C ARG A 48 10.54 -0.76 3.48
N VAL A 49 10.16 0.52 3.45
CA VAL A 49 10.00 1.28 2.21
C VAL A 49 11.33 1.23 1.43
N PRO A 50 11.32 0.92 0.12
CA PRO A 50 12.52 1.01 -0.69
C PRO A 50 13.02 2.47 -0.69
N SER A 51 14.28 2.69 -0.31
CA SER A 51 14.88 4.02 -0.36
C SER A 51 15.12 4.47 -1.80
N ILE A 52 15.24 5.78 -2.03
CA ILE A 52 15.64 6.33 -3.35
C ILE A 52 16.97 5.71 -3.81
N GLN A 53 17.90 5.44 -2.90
CA GLN A 53 19.15 4.73 -3.19
C GLN A 53 18.90 3.29 -3.66
N LYS A 54 17.89 2.62 -3.11
CA LYS A 54 17.47 1.28 -3.55
C LYS A 54 16.84 1.34 -4.95
N LEU A 55 16.03 2.37 -5.25
CA LEU A 55 15.48 2.65 -6.59
C LEU A 55 16.58 2.92 -7.64
N ILE A 56 17.59 3.72 -7.29
CA ILE A 56 18.77 4.01 -8.13
C ILE A 56 19.60 2.73 -8.37
N ARG A 57 19.62 1.81 -7.39
CA ARG A 57 20.31 0.51 -7.47
C ARG A 57 19.51 -0.54 -8.24
N THR A 58 18.18 -0.49 -8.22
CA THR A 58 17.30 -1.31 -9.08
C THR A 58 17.18 -0.77 -10.51
N SER A 59 18.09 0.13 -10.94
CA SER A 59 18.11 0.58 -12.33
C SER A 59 18.26 -0.57 -13.32
N GLU A 60 18.92 -1.67 -12.94
CA GLU A 60 19.03 -2.88 -13.78
C GLU A 60 17.67 -3.53 -14.05
N THR A 61 16.77 -3.56 -13.05
CA THR A 61 15.41 -4.09 -13.22
C THR A 61 14.57 -3.16 -14.09
N ILE A 62 14.68 -1.85 -13.89
CA ILE A 62 13.98 -0.82 -14.70
C ILE A 62 14.47 -0.87 -16.15
N GLU A 63 15.77 -1.01 -16.35
CA GLU A 63 16.40 -1.14 -17.66
C GLU A 63 16.01 -2.45 -18.34
N TRP A 64 15.96 -3.56 -17.58
CA TRP A 64 15.43 -4.82 -18.07
C TRP A 64 13.97 -4.70 -18.49
N LEU A 65 13.11 -4.02 -17.72
CA LEU A 65 11.71 -3.79 -18.07
C LEU A 65 11.55 -2.87 -19.29
N CYS A 66 12.44 -1.89 -19.46
CA CYS A 66 12.48 -1.09 -20.68
C CYS A 66 12.82 -1.94 -21.92
N GLN A 67 13.86 -2.78 -21.84
CA GLN A 67 14.36 -3.55 -22.98
C GLN A 67 13.51 -4.81 -23.27
N ASN A 68 13.13 -5.52 -22.22
CA ASN A 68 12.43 -6.80 -22.26
C ASN A 68 10.95 -6.70 -21.89
N GLY A 69 10.42 -5.50 -21.60
CA GLY A 69 8.98 -5.26 -21.47
C GLY A 69 8.23 -5.77 -22.71
N SER A 70 8.87 -5.64 -23.87
CA SER A 70 8.45 -6.19 -25.15
C SER A 70 8.31 -7.73 -25.20
N ARG A 71 8.85 -8.46 -24.22
CA ARG A 71 8.85 -9.92 -24.11
C ARG A 71 7.88 -10.45 -23.05
N LEU A 72 7.13 -9.60 -22.36
CA LEU A 72 5.98 -10.06 -21.57
C LEU A 72 4.92 -10.61 -22.53
N SER A 73 5.02 -11.91 -22.85
CA SER A 73 4.11 -12.62 -23.76
C SER A 73 2.68 -12.69 -23.24
N THR A 74 2.48 -12.43 -21.95
CA THR A 74 1.20 -12.52 -21.25
C THR A 74 0.33 -11.27 -21.43
N ILE A 75 0.89 -10.17 -21.97
CA ILE A 75 0.17 -8.90 -22.17
C ILE A 75 0.07 -8.51 -23.65
N SER A 76 -1.00 -7.78 -23.96
CA SER A 76 -1.37 -7.20 -25.24
C SER A 76 -0.27 -6.29 -25.79
N PRO A 77 -0.13 -6.18 -27.13
CA PRO A 77 0.90 -5.34 -27.75
C PRO A 77 0.73 -3.85 -27.41
N GLU A 78 -0.50 -3.38 -27.23
CA GLU A 78 -0.81 -2.00 -26.84
C GLU A 78 -0.34 -1.72 -25.41
N CYS A 79 -0.72 -2.57 -24.44
CA CYS A 79 -0.27 -2.47 -23.05
C CYS A 79 1.26 -2.52 -22.97
N ARG A 80 1.87 -3.48 -23.68
CA ARG A 80 3.32 -3.67 -23.76
C ARG A 80 4.06 -2.42 -24.24
N SER A 81 3.53 -1.75 -25.26
CA SER A 81 4.11 -0.50 -25.78
C SER A 81 4.06 0.62 -24.74
N GLU A 82 2.96 0.77 -24.02
CA GLU A 82 2.84 1.82 -23.00
C GLU A 82 3.66 1.51 -21.74
N VAL A 83 3.75 0.25 -21.33
CA VAL A 83 4.65 -0.23 -20.26
C VAL A 83 6.10 0.08 -20.63
N ALA A 84 6.54 -0.29 -21.84
CA ALA A 84 7.88 0.01 -22.31
C ALA A 84 8.14 1.52 -22.35
N HIS A 85 7.19 2.33 -22.83
CA HIS A 85 7.30 3.78 -22.83
C HIS A 85 7.53 4.36 -21.43
N LEU A 86 6.78 3.87 -20.43
CA LEU A 86 6.93 4.27 -19.03
C LEU A 86 8.31 3.88 -18.48
N PHE A 87 8.70 2.61 -18.58
CA PHE A 87 9.97 2.14 -18.00
C PHE A 87 11.19 2.69 -18.72
N CYS A 88 11.15 2.86 -20.04
CA CYS A 88 12.25 3.50 -20.78
C CYS A 88 12.40 4.98 -20.43
N SER A 89 11.30 5.68 -20.22
CA SER A 89 11.33 7.08 -19.77
C SER A 89 11.86 7.19 -18.34
N LEU A 90 11.50 6.24 -17.47
CA LEU A 90 12.06 6.11 -16.12
C LEU A 90 13.58 5.84 -16.17
N THR A 91 14.06 4.96 -17.06
CA THR A 91 15.50 4.75 -17.30
C THR A 91 16.17 6.04 -17.75
N GLY A 92 15.57 6.77 -18.70
CA GLY A 92 16.09 8.05 -19.18
C GLY A 92 16.16 9.11 -18.08
N PHE A 93 15.15 9.13 -17.20
CA PHE A 93 15.14 10.00 -16.02
C PHE A 93 16.26 9.63 -15.04
N VAL A 94 16.41 8.35 -14.67
CA VAL A 94 17.48 7.88 -13.79
C VAL A 94 18.86 8.17 -14.39
N ALA A 95 19.03 8.01 -15.70
CA ALA A 95 20.26 8.37 -16.40
C ALA A 95 20.57 9.86 -16.30
N SER A 96 19.55 10.73 -16.37
CA SER A 96 19.73 12.17 -16.17
C SER A 96 20.16 12.55 -14.74
N LEU A 97 19.74 11.77 -13.74
CA LEU A 97 20.16 11.94 -12.34
C LEU A 97 21.57 11.41 -12.06
N LYS A 98 21.96 10.34 -12.78
CA LYS A 98 23.29 9.73 -12.69
C LYS A 98 24.32 10.38 -13.62
N ALA A 99 23.90 11.36 -14.43
CA ALA A 99 24.77 11.96 -15.42
C ALA A 99 26.07 12.45 -14.76
N GLU A 100 27.19 11.93 -15.24
CA GLU A 100 28.51 12.29 -14.72
C GLU A 100 28.75 13.79 -14.85
N GLU A 101 29.63 14.32 -14.00
CA GLU A 101 30.10 15.69 -14.16
C GLU A 101 30.72 15.86 -15.55
N CYS A 102 30.16 16.77 -16.35
CA CYS A 102 30.67 17.03 -17.68
C CYS A 102 32.13 17.46 -17.62
N PRO A 103 32.94 17.12 -18.64
CA PRO A 103 34.35 17.49 -18.67
C PRO A 103 34.52 19.00 -18.50
N GLY A 104 35.60 19.37 -17.79
CA GLY A 104 35.93 20.76 -17.47
C GLY A 104 36.34 21.59 -18.70
N GLN A 105 36.89 22.79 -18.45
CA GLN A 105 37.21 23.76 -19.50
C GLN A 105 38.27 23.31 -20.51
N GLU A 106 38.97 22.18 -20.26
CA GLU A 106 40.02 21.65 -21.12
C GLU A 106 39.52 21.29 -22.53
N ASN A 107 38.23 20.94 -22.68
CA ASN A 107 37.61 20.74 -23.97
C ASN A 107 36.20 21.37 -24.03
N LYS A 108 36.16 22.66 -24.39
CA LYS A 108 34.94 23.47 -24.44
C LYS A 108 33.84 22.85 -25.30
N GLU A 109 34.19 22.25 -26.44
CA GLU A 109 33.22 21.64 -27.36
C GLU A 109 32.57 20.40 -26.75
N GLN A 110 33.37 19.53 -26.12
CA GLN A 110 32.87 18.36 -25.41
C GLN A 110 32.03 18.74 -24.18
N CYS A 111 32.45 19.76 -23.42
CA CYS A 111 31.69 20.27 -22.29
C CYS A 111 30.30 20.77 -22.69
N VAL A 112 30.23 21.60 -23.75
CA VAL A 112 28.94 22.11 -24.27
C VAL A 112 28.06 20.98 -24.79
N LYS A 113 28.64 20.01 -25.50
CA LYS A 113 27.91 18.84 -26.01
C LYS A 113 27.34 18.00 -24.87
N CYS A 114 28.15 17.70 -23.85
CA CYS A 114 27.72 16.96 -22.66
C CYS A 114 26.57 17.67 -21.94
N ARG A 115 26.72 18.97 -21.66
CA ARG A 115 25.69 19.74 -20.95
C ARG A 115 24.36 19.78 -21.72
N LYS A 116 24.43 19.97 -23.03
CA LYS A 116 23.25 19.96 -23.91
C LYS A 116 22.56 18.60 -23.92
N GLU A 117 23.32 17.52 -23.92
CA GLU A 117 22.77 16.16 -23.89
C GLU A 117 22.12 15.85 -22.53
N ASN A 118 22.76 16.22 -21.42
CA ASN A 118 22.19 16.07 -20.08
C ASN A 118 20.88 16.87 -19.93
N GLU A 119 20.85 18.11 -20.41
CA GLU A 119 19.65 18.94 -20.41
C GLU A 119 18.55 18.33 -21.29
N ARG A 120 18.90 17.77 -22.45
CA ARG A 120 17.94 17.07 -23.32
C ARG A 120 17.35 15.84 -22.63
N LEU A 121 18.18 15.00 -22.00
CA LEU A 121 17.73 13.81 -21.27
C LEU A 121 16.80 14.17 -20.11
N TYR A 122 17.15 15.20 -19.34
CA TYR A 122 16.31 15.71 -18.28
C TYR A 122 14.98 16.26 -18.84
N SER A 123 15.03 17.13 -19.84
CA SER A 123 13.83 17.79 -20.37
C SER A 123 12.84 16.83 -21.01
N VAL A 124 13.31 15.78 -21.68
CA VAL A 124 12.45 14.76 -22.31
C VAL A 124 11.79 13.87 -21.25
N ASN A 125 12.48 13.56 -20.16
CA ASN A 125 12.00 12.61 -19.16
C ASN A 125 11.49 13.26 -17.86
N LYS A 126 11.50 14.60 -17.74
CA LYS A 126 11.07 15.32 -16.51
C LYS A 126 9.63 15.00 -16.08
N TRP A 127 8.78 14.58 -17.01
CA TRP A 127 7.39 14.20 -16.73
C TRP A 127 7.29 12.98 -15.82
N ILE A 128 8.34 12.17 -15.74
CA ILE A 128 8.43 11.05 -14.80
C ILE A 128 8.27 11.51 -13.35
N MET A 129 8.70 12.74 -13.01
CA MET A 129 8.44 13.29 -11.67
C MET A 129 6.94 13.42 -11.40
N THR A 130 6.18 13.93 -12.37
CA THR A 130 4.73 14.02 -12.29
C THR A 130 4.09 12.63 -12.18
N TRP A 131 4.62 11.64 -12.90
CA TRP A 131 4.16 10.26 -12.78
C TRP A 131 4.44 9.68 -11.39
N VAL A 132 5.65 9.86 -10.85
CA VAL A 132 6.00 9.44 -9.48
C VAL A 132 5.11 10.13 -8.45
N ASP A 133 4.80 11.41 -8.65
CA ASP A 133 3.88 12.15 -7.77
C ASP A 133 2.45 11.63 -7.80
N SER A 134 2.03 11.03 -8.93
CA SER A 134 0.72 10.39 -9.05
C SER A 134 0.62 9.05 -8.31
N VAL A 135 1.76 8.41 -8.01
CA VAL A 135 1.79 7.13 -7.29
C VAL A 135 1.60 7.36 -5.79
N GLY A 136 0.90 6.42 -5.16
CA GLY A 136 0.63 6.37 -3.74
C GLY A 136 1.87 6.49 -2.87
N LYS A 137 1.85 7.51 -2.01
CA LYS A 137 2.88 7.73 -0.99
C LYS A 137 2.34 7.31 0.36
N MET A 138 3.25 6.81 1.18
CA MET A 138 3.01 6.42 2.54
C MET A 138 2.48 7.63 3.36
N PRO A 139 1.22 7.62 3.86
CA PRO A 139 0.64 8.75 4.56
C PRO A 139 1.12 8.82 6.02
N SER A 140 0.87 9.96 6.68
CA SER A 140 0.95 10.04 8.14
C SER A 140 -0.17 9.20 8.79
N GLY A 141 0.05 8.74 10.03
CA GLY A 141 -0.96 7.99 10.79
C GLY A 141 -1.04 6.51 10.43
N ILE A 142 0.00 5.93 9.86
CA ILE A 142 0.07 4.48 9.59
C ILE A 142 0.05 3.65 10.87
N SER A 143 0.69 4.14 11.94
CA SER A 143 0.58 3.55 13.28
C SER A 143 -0.86 3.51 13.79
N ASP A 144 -1.70 4.41 13.27
CA ASP A 144 -3.08 4.60 13.70
C ASP A 144 -4.07 3.87 12.77
N GLY A 145 -3.55 3.13 11.77
CA GLY A 145 -4.36 2.32 10.86
C GLY A 145 -4.62 2.91 9.48
N ASN A 146 -3.95 4.00 9.10
CA ASN A 146 -4.11 4.59 7.77
C ASN A 146 -3.27 3.86 6.71
N TYR A 147 -3.86 2.86 6.06
CA TYR A 147 -3.21 2.05 5.01
C TYR A 147 -3.62 2.44 3.58
N HIS A 148 -4.20 3.63 3.40
CA HIS A 148 -4.63 4.14 2.09
C HIS A 148 -3.57 5.07 1.49
N TRP A 149 -2.75 4.53 0.60
CA TRP A 149 -1.68 5.24 -0.11
C TRP A 149 -2.22 5.70 -1.46
N LEU A 150 -3.08 6.73 -1.45
CA LEU A 150 -3.89 7.08 -2.63
C LEU A 150 -3.10 7.75 -3.76
N GLY A 151 -2.05 8.52 -3.45
CA GLY A 151 -1.33 9.26 -4.50
C GLY A 151 -2.15 10.42 -5.04
N ASP A 152 -1.86 10.88 -6.27
CA ASP A 152 -2.50 12.05 -6.87
C ASP A 152 -3.14 11.72 -8.22
N TYR A 153 -4.47 11.58 -8.20
CA TYR A 153 -5.30 11.38 -9.38
C TYR A 153 -5.12 12.49 -10.43
N GLU A 154 -5.02 13.75 -10.00
CA GLU A 154 -4.92 14.88 -10.91
C GLU A 154 -3.59 14.88 -11.65
N GLN A 155 -2.49 14.48 -11.03
CA GLN A 155 -1.23 14.31 -11.76
C GLN A 155 -1.32 13.23 -12.84
N CYS A 156 -1.98 12.09 -12.56
CA CYS A 156 -2.19 11.05 -13.56
C CYS A 156 -3.03 11.57 -14.74
N GLN A 157 -4.13 12.27 -14.44
CA GLN A 157 -5.01 12.85 -15.46
C GLN A 157 -4.32 13.96 -16.27
N ARG A 158 -3.46 14.75 -15.63
CA ARG A 158 -2.66 15.80 -16.27
C ARG A 158 -1.70 15.21 -17.30
N LEU A 159 -1.01 14.11 -16.97
CA LEU A 159 -0.12 13.41 -17.90
C LEU A 159 -0.84 12.97 -19.18
N LYS A 160 -2.06 12.44 -19.03
CA LYS A 160 -2.92 12.04 -20.16
C LYS A 160 -3.32 13.25 -21.00
N THR A 161 -3.77 14.32 -20.35
CA THR A 161 -4.22 15.55 -21.02
C THR A 161 -3.07 16.24 -21.77
N GLN A 162 -1.84 16.15 -21.25
CA GLN A 162 -0.65 16.70 -21.90
C GLN A 162 -0.06 15.79 -22.99
N GLY A 163 -0.63 14.60 -23.20
CA GLY A 163 -0.12 13.62 -24.18
C GLY A 163 1.25 13.05 -23.82
N LEU A 164 1.68 13.15 -22.56
CA LEU A 164 2.98 12.66 -22.08
C LEU A 164 2.91 11.19 -21.69
N PHE A 165 1.79 10.75 -21.14
CA PHE A 165 1.56 9.36 -20.78
C PHE A 165 0.05 9.06 -20.76
N ASN A 166 -0.40 8.05 -21.50
CA ASN A 166 -1.78 7.63 -21.51
C ASN A 166 -2.10 6.77 -20.28
N GLY A 167 -2.20 7.44 -19.12
CA GLY A 167 -2.44 6.79 -17.84
C GLY A 167 -3.92 6.61 -17.48
N ARG A 168 -4.19 5.59 -16.65
CA ARG A 168 -5.42 5.39 -15.89
C ARG A 168 -5.03 5.25 -14.42
N TYR A 169 -5.66 6.05 -13.57
CA TYR A 169 -5.53 5.90 -12.12
C TYR A 169 -6.25 4.64 -11.66
N CYS A 170 -5.56 3.78 -10.94
CA CYS A 170 -6.06 2.52 -10.41
C CYS A 170 -5.79 2.44 -8.91
N LEU A 171 -6.65 1.74 -8.18
CA LEU A 171 -6.41 1.32 -6.80
C LEU A 171 -6.01 -0.15 -6.80
N LEU A 172 -4.89 -0.46 -6.16
CA LEU A 172 -4.37 -1.81 -5.98
C LEU A 172 -4.49 -2.18 -4.50
N GLU A 173 -5.11 -3.32 -4.24
CA GLU A 173 -5.19 -3.91 -2.91
C GLU A 173 -4.12 -5.00 -2.81
N PHE A 174 -3.19 -4.85 -1.87
CA PHE A 174 -2.22 -5.90 -1.57
C PHE A 174 -2.28 -6.31 -0.10
N HIS A 175 -2.09 -7.60 0.11
CA HIS A 175 -2.17 -8.24 1.41
C HIS A 175 -0.77 -8.44 1.95
N VAL A 176 -0.42 -7.71 3.01
CA VAL A 176 0.83 -7.89 3.73
C VAL A 176 0.63 -9.01 4.77
N PRO A 177 1.35 -10.13 4.68
CA PRO A 177 1.21 -11.21 5.66
C PRO A 177 1.54 -10.70 7.06
N GLY A 178 0.68 -11.00 8.03
CA GLY A 178 0.88 -10.62 9.42
C GLY A 178 2.13 -11.28 10.03
N ALA A 179 2.76 -10.62 11.00
CA ALA A 179 3.83 -11.23 11.77
C ALA A 179 3.29 -12.42 12.57
N VAL A 180 3.94 -13.58 12.47
CA VAL A 180 3.61 -14.77 13.28
C VAL A 180 3.93 -14.48 14.75
N ILE A 181 2.92 -14.10 15.53
CA ILE A 181 3.03 -14.03 16.99
C ILE A 181 3.03 -15.48 17.50
N ARG A 182 4.00 -15.84 18.35
CA ARG A 182 4.07 -17.19 18.94
C ARG A 182 2.74 -17.47 19.67
N PRO A 183 2.08 -18.60 19.38
CA PRO A 183 0.72 -18.89 19.87
C PRO A 183 0.61 -19.08 21.39
N GLU A 184 1.73 -19.10 22.11
CA GLU A 184 1.80 -19.40 23.55
C GLU A 184 1.31 -18.25 24.45
N GLN A 185 1.12 -17.03 23.93
CA GLN A 185 0.81 -15.85 24.76
C GLN A 185 -0.51 -15.15 24.45
N CYS A 186 -1.13 -15.37 23.28
CA CYS A 186 -2.44 -14.79 22.92
C CYS A 186 -3.17 -15.70 21.90
N PRO A 187 -4.38 -16.23 22.20
CA PRO A 187 -5.18 -17.01 21.25
C PRO A 187 -5.90 -16.16 20.19
N GLU A 188 -5.72 -14.83 20.19
CA GLU A 188 -6.32 -13.94 19.20
C GLU A 188 -5.46 -13.81 17.94
N LYS A 189 -5.88 -14.50 16.88
CA LYS A 189 -5.80 -14.05 15.47
C LYS A 189 -4.54 -13.27 15.05
N GLY A 190 -3.36 -13.84 15.26
CA GLY A 190 -2.11 -13.30 14.72
C GLY A 190 -1.96 -13.42 13.19
N THR A 191 -2.94 -13.96 12.48
CA THR A 191 -2.82 -14.40 11.07
C THR A 191 -3.51 -13.51 10.04
N ASP A 192 -4.36 -12.56 10.45
CA ASP A 192 -5.13 -11.78 9.46
C ASP A 192 -4.19 -10.88 8.65
N PRO A 193 -4.14 -11.00 7.31
CA PRO A 193 -3.28 -10.16 6.48
C PRO A 193 -3.68 -8.69 6.62
N LEU A 194 -2.68 -7.82 6.59
CA LEU A 194 -2.89 -6.38 6.56
C LEU A 194 -3.15 -5.93 5.13
N GLU A 195 -4.31 -5.31 4.91
CA GLU A 195 -4.70 -4.80 3.60
C GLU A 195 -4.17 -3.37 3.41
N VAL A 196 -3.43 -3.15 2.33
CA VAL A 196 -2.92 -1.84 1.94
C VAL A 196 -3.50 -1.50 0.58
N VAL A 197 -4.04 -0.29 0.46
CA VAL A 197 -4.63 0.22 -0.78
C VAL A 197 -3.69 1.25 -1.39
N LEU A 198 -3.14 0.96 -2.57
CA LEU A 198 -2.21 1.81 -3.29
C LEU A 198 -2.85 2.38 -4.55
N GLY A 199 -2.91 3.71 -4.65
CA GLY A 199 -3.20 4.39 -5.90
C GLY A 199 -1.98 4.44 -6.81
N ILE A 200 -2.15 4.11 -8.08
CA ILE A 200 -1.08 4.11 -9.07
C ILE A 200 -1.60 4.52 -10.45
N CYS A 201 -0.79 5.26 -11.20
CA CYS A 201 -1.09 5.62 -12.59
C CYS A 201 -0.52 4.57 -13.54
N LEU A 202 -1.38 3.65 -13.98
CA LEU A 202 -1.01 2.54 -14.87
C LEU A 202 -1.33 2.89 -16.32
N PRO A 203 -0.73 2.21 -17.31
CA PRO A 203 -1.08 2.43 -18.70
C PRO A 203 -2.55 2.11 -18.97
N ALA A 204 -3.25 2.98 -19.68
CA ALA A 204 -4.68 2.87 -19.89
C ALA A 204 -5.08 1.70 -20.80
N ASN A 205 -4.17 1.28 -21.70
CA ASN A 205 -4.42 0.16 -22.61
C ASN A 205 -4.20 -1.21 -21.97
N CYS A 206 -3.75 -1.27 -20.71
CA CYS A 206 -3.64 -2.52 -19.97
C CYS A 206 -4.99 -2.91 -19.36
N SER A 207 -5.37 -4.18 -19.53
CA SER A 207 -6.51 -4.78 -18.82
C SER A 207 -6.21 -4.93 -17.33
N THR A 208 -7.25 -5.15 -16.52
CA THR A 208 -7.11 -5.40 -15.09
C THR A 208 -6.22 -6.60 -14.79
N GLU A 209 -6.37 -7.68 -15.56
CA GLU A 209 -5.62 -8.93 -15.42
C GLU A 209 -4.15 -8.72 -15.80
N GLU A 210 -3.89 -7.98 -16.88
CA GLU A 210 -2.54 -7.63 -17.31
C GLU A 210 -1.83 -6.75 -16.26
N THR A 211 -2.55 -5.82 -15.65
CA THR A 211 -2.00 -4.97 -14.60
C THR A 211 -1.69 -5.73 -13.31
N GLN A 212 -2.50 -6.72 -12.93
CA GLN A 212 -2.21 -7.57 -11.76
C GLN A 212 -0.90 -8.35 -11.95
N GLY A 213 -0.68 -8.94 -13.13
CA GLY A 213 0.58 -9.63 -13.44
C GLY A 213 1.81 -8.71 -13.46
N LEU A 214 1.64 -7.42 -13.78
CA LEU A 214 2.70 -6.42 -13.68
C LEU A 214 3.04 -6.08 -12.22
N VAL A 215 2.02 -6.01 -11.34
CA VAL A 215 2.20 -5.70 -9.92
C VAL A 215 2.88 -6.84 -9.17
N GLU A 216 2.59 -8.09 -9.51
CA GLU A 216 3.27 -9.27 -8.94
C GLU A 216 4.75 -9.38 -9.31
N CYS A 217 5.20 -8.64 -10.34
CA CYS A 217 6.60 -8.59 -10.76
C CYS A 217 7.45 -7.56 -9.98
N PHE A 218 6.83 -6.70 -9.16
CA PHE A 218 7.51 -5.70 -8.31
C PHE A 218 7.65 -6.17 -6.87
#